data_AF-A0A2N1NRZ3-F1
#
_entry.id   AF-A0A2N1NRZ3-F1
#
_cell.length_a   1.000
_cell.length_b   1.000
_cell.length_c   1.000
_cell.angle_alpha   90.00
_cell.angle_beta   90.00
_cell.angle_gamma   90.00
#
_symmetry.space_group_name_H-M   'P 1'
#
loop_
_entity.id
_entity.type
_entity.pdbx_description
1 polymer ?
#
loop_
_entity_poly.entity_id
_entity_poly.type
_entity_poly.pdbx_seq_one_letter_code
_entity_poly.pdbx_strand_id
1 'polypeptide(L)'
;MIPGHTKFICDSCFGLIKILYRKSKVNTLDDIVSVINHSTLVHLNVSQCYLNGEGFQYYNFKDYFKNFKKLPNIQKHHHFYFTSKHPRVVFYKDKLEDDYKSTTICSFSFDSDILPSTINVRTLSLKRQEELHKEIAPYVDLPFRDITCPKPSGSEKI
;
A
#
# COMPACT_ATOMS: atom_id res chain seq x y z
N MET A 1 -5.38 -13.43 25.37
CA MET A 1 -4.62 -13.36 24.10
C MET A 1 -4.58 -14.78 23.54
N ILE A 2 -5.17 -15.06 22.37
CA ILE A 2 -5.20 -16.43 21.83
C ILE A 2 -3.77 -16.80 21.40
N PRO A 3 -3.11 -17.76 22.05
CA PRO A 3 -1.77 -18.20 21.67
C PRO A 3 -1.91 -19.03 20.39
N GLY A 4 -1.38 -18.53 19.26
CA GLY A 4 -1.38 -19.31 18.00
C GLY A 4 -1.46 -18.51 16.71
N HIS A 5 -1.81 -17.22 16.72
CA HIS A 5 -1.92 -16.44 15.48
C HIS A 5 -0.59 -15.76 15.09
N THR A 6 0.29 -16.60 14.53
CA THR A 6 1.14 -16.32 13.36
C THR A 6 2.36 -15.41 13.56
N LYS A 7 3.50 -16.05 13.85
CA LYS A 7 4.80 -15.61 13.35
C LYS A 7 4.75 -15.66 11.83
N PHE A 8 4.33 -14.58 11.19
CA PHE A 8 4.30 -14.49 9.73
C PHE A 8 5.74 -14.59 9.23
N ILE A 9 6.03 -15.54 8.34
CA ILE A 9 7.42 -15.78 7.89
C ILE A 9 8.00 -14.54 7.19
N CYS A 10 7.15 -13.74 6.52
CA CYS A 10 7.58 -12.49 5.90
C CYS A 10 8.01 -11.43 6.94
N ASP A 11 7.57 -11.53 8.20
CA ASP A 11 7.99 -10.63 9.27
C ASP A 11 9.27 -11.11 9.98
N SER A 12 9.72 -12.34 9.70
CA SER A 12 10.79 -13.00 10.45
C SER A 12 12.12 -12.22 10.45
N CYS A 13 12.43 -11.51 9.35
CA CYS A 13 13.65 -10.70 9.21
C CYS A 13 13.41 -9.19 9.32
N PHE A 14 12.18 -8.73 9.53
CA PHE A 14 11.87 -7.30 9.64
C PHE A 14 12.57 -6.64 10.85
N GLY A 15 12.72 -7.40 11.94
CA GLY A 15 13.46 -6.95 13.13
C GLY A 15 14.93 -6.63 12.84
N LEU A 16 15.56 -7.32 11.88
CA LEU A 16 16.96 -7.10 11.50
C LEU A 16 17.16 -5.76 10.77
N ILE A 17 16.20 -5.36 9.94
CA ILE A 17 16.18 -4.02 9.32
C ILE A 17 16.21 -2.95 10.42
N LYS A 18 15.34 -3.09 11.43
CA LYS A 18 15.28 -2.13 12.55
C LYS A 18 16.59 -2.05 13.33
N ILE A 19 17.25 -3.17 13.58
CA ILE A 19 18.53 -3.20 14.30
C ILE A 19 19.60 -2.46 13.52
N LEU A 20 19.73 -2.72 12.21
CA LEU A 20 20.71 -2.06 11.36
C LEU A 20 20.39 -0.57 11.21
N TYR A 21 19.14 -0.24 10.89
CA TYR A 21 18.67 1.14 10.75
C TYR A 21 19.03 2.02 11.95
N ARG A 22 18.84 1.54 13.18
CA ARG A 22 19.17 2.30 14.41
C ARG A 22 20.67 2.58 14.58
N LYS A 23 21.54 1.80 13.95
CA LYS A 23 23.00 1.95 13.99
C LYS A 23 23.54 2.66 12.75
N SER A 24 22.71 2.85 11.73
CA SER A 24 23.06 3.48 10.47
C SER A 24 22.74 4.96 10.52
N LYS A 25 23.57 5.75 9.83
CA LYS A 25 23.22 7.11 9.47
C LYS A 25 22.48 7.06 8.14
N VAL A 26 21.27 7.61 8.11
CA VAL A 26 20.37 7.53 6.95
C VAL A 26 19.96 8.95 6.59
N ASN A 27 20.43 9.43 5.46
CA ASN A 27 20.14 10.76 4.96
C ASN A 27 19.22 10.72 3.73
N THR A 28 19.27 9.65 2.94
CA THR A 28 18.60 9.53 1.64
C THR A 28 17.77 8.24 1.53
N LEU A 29 16.95 8.13 0.48
CA LEU A 29 16.27 6.87 0.16
C LEU A 29 17.27 5.75 -0.18
N ASP A 30 18.38 6.07 -0.82
CA ASP A 30 19.43 5.09 -1.15
C ASP A 30 20.09 4.53 0.11
N ASP A 31 20.23 5.33 1.16
CA ASP A 31 20.70 4.84 2.46
C ASP A 31 19.71 3.83 3.06
N ILE A 32 18.39 4.07 2.91
CA ILE A 32 17.36 3.11 3.35
C ILE A 32 17.44 1.83 2.53
N VAL A 33 17.57 1.94 1.21
CA VAL A 33 17.76 0.80 0.29
C VAL A 33 18.96 -0.04 0.73
N SER A 34 20.08 0.63 1.02
CA SER A 34 21.29 -0.01 1.52
C SER A 34 21.04 -0.71 2.85
N VAL A 35 20.40 -0.05 3.83
CA VAL A 35 20.05 -0.66 5.12
C VAL A 35 19.19 -1.92 4.94
N ILE A 36 18.18 -1.88 4.07
CA ILE A 36 17.31 -3.03 3.84
C ILE A 36 18.13 -4.20 3.26
N ASN A 37 18.88 -3.97 2.18
CA ASN A 37 19.63 -5.02 1.48
C ASN A 37 20.76 -5.61 2.33
N HIS A 38 21.37 -4.83 3.21
CA HIS A 38 22.47 -5.28 4.08
C HIS A 38 22.00 -5.77 5.45
N SER A 39 20.69 -5.73 5.74
CA SER A 39 20.16 -6.19 7.04
C SER A 39 20.23 -7.71 7.23
N THR A 40 20.49 -8.47 6.16
CA THR A 40 20.60 -9.93 6.20
C THR A 40 21.75 -10.41 5.32
N LEU A 41 22.51 -11.42 5.76
CA LEU A 41 23.63 -11.99 5.00
C LEU A 41 23.19 -12.81 3.78
N VAL A 42 21.98 -13.34 3.80
CA VAL A 42 21.42 -14.26 2.80
C VAL A 42 20.32 -13.62 1.95
N HIS A 43 20.30 -12.28 1.86
CA HIS A 43 19.33 -11.51 1.04
C HIS A 43 17.86 -11.87 1.29
N LEU A 44 17.49 -12.16 2.53
CA LEU A 44 16.09 -12.39 2.91
C LEU A 44 15.28 -11.09 2.93
N ASN A 45 15.94 -9.96 3.19
CA ASN A 45 15.38 -8.64 3.00
C ASN A 45 15.92 -8.04 1.70
N VAL A 46 15.01 -7.64 0.81
CA VAL A 46 15.33 -7.01 -0.48
C VAL A 46 14.49 -5.75 -0.64
N SER A 47 15.15 -4.62 -0.88
CA SER A 47 14.47 -3.37 -1.19
C SER A 47 13.81 -3.44 -2.56
N GLN A 48 12.58 -2.95 -2.68
CA GLN A 48 11.89 -2.80 -3.95
C GLN A 48 11.57 -1.32 -4.17
N CYS A 49 12.27 -0.70 -5.12
CA CYS A 49 12.05 0.68 -5.54
C CYS A 49 11.30 0.67 -6.88
N TYR A 50 10.03 1.03 -6.88
CA TYR A 50 9.26 1.17 -8.11
C TYR A 50 9.68 2.43 -8.88
N LEU A 51 9.87 2.31 -10.19
CA LEU A 51 10.34 3.37 -11.09
C LEU A 51 11.54 4.15 -10.50
N ASN A 52 12.57 3.43 -10.04
CA ASN A 52 13.78 4.04 -9.45
C ASN A 52 13.52 5.04 -8.31
N GLY A 53 12.42 4.90 -7.57
CA GLY A 53 12.08 5.78 -6.46
C GLY A 53 11.03 6.84 -6.76
N GLU A 54 10.49 6.89 -7.98
CA GLU A 54 9.33 7.75 -8.29
C GLU A 54 8.05 7.30 -7.56
N GLY A 55 8.03 6.08 -7.03
CA GLY A 55 6.99 5.57 -6.13
C GLY A 55 5.99 4.65 -6.83
N PHE A 56 5.33 3.79 -6.05
CA PHE A 56 4.45 2.75 -6.59
C PHE A 56 3.21 3.33 -7.28
N GLN A 57 2.91 2.81 -8.47
CA GLN A 57 1.63 3.06 -9.13
C GLN A 57 0.56 2.13 -8.55
N TYR A 58 -0.47 2.72 -7.94
CA TYR A 58 -1.56 1.96 -7.35
C TYR A 58 -2.78 1.98 -8.26
N TYR A 59 -3.50 0.87 -8.35
CA TYR A 59 -4.84 0.87 -8.93
C TYR A 59 -5.82 1.60 -8.02
N ASN A 60 -6.70 2.41 -8.62
CA ASN A 60 -7.76 3.13 -7.94
C ASN A 60 -8.95 2.21 -7.69
N PHE A 61 -8.73 1.18 -6.85
CA PHE A 61 -9.78 0.25 -6.45
C PHE A 61 -10.93 0.95 -5.74
N LYS A 62 -10.67 2.07 -5.06
CA LYS A 62 -11.71 2.85 -4.38
C LYS A 62 -12.77 3.36 -5.36
N ASP A 63 -12.34 4.03 -6.43
CA ASP A 63 -13.29 4.52 -7.42
C ASP A 63 -13.84 3.39 -8.29
N TYR A 64 -13.03 2.37 -8.58
CA TYR A 64 -13.47 1.18 -9.32
C TYR A 64 -14.62 0.45 -8.63
N PHE A 65 -14.51 0.17 -7.33
CA PHE A 65 -15.54 -0.53 -6.57
C PHE A 65 -16.69 0.36 -6.09
N LYS A 66 -16.64 1.68 -6.35
CA LYS A 66 -17.70 2.62 -5.93
C LYS A 66 -19.07 2.28 -6.50
N ASN A 67 -19.11 1.70 -7.70
CA ASN A 67 -20.34 1.34 -8.39
C ASN A 67 -20.92 -0.01 -7.91
N PHE A 68 -20.19 -0.76 -7.08
CA PHE A 68 -20.66 -2.02 -6.53
C PHE A 68 -21.52 -1.76 -5.29
N LYS A 69 -22.60 -2.52 -5.17
CA LYS A 69 -23.48 -2.47 -4.01
C LYS A 69 -22.83 -3.21 -2.84
N LYS A 70 -22.88 -2.58 -1.66
CA LYS A 70 -22.45 -3.21 -0.42
C LYS A 70 -23.45 -4.31 -0.06
N LEU A 71 -22.92 -5.47 0.35
CA LEU A 71 -23.75 -6.49 0.96
C LEU A 71 -24.02 -6.10 2.42
N PRO A 72 -25.29 -5.92 2.84
CA PRO A 72 -25.61 -5.59 4.22
C PRO A 72 -25.20 -6.74 5.14
N ASN A 73 -24.77 -6.41 6.36
CA ASN A 73 -24.42 -7.41 7.38
C ASN A 73 -23.39 -8.46 6.93
N ILE A 74 -22.43 -8.08 6.07
CA ILE A 74 -21.43 -9.00 5.50
C ILE A 74 -20.68 -9.83 6.55
N GLN A 75 -20.47 -9.29 7.75
CA GLN A 75 -19.81 -9.98 8.86
C GLN A 75 -20.65 -11.10 9.49
N LYS A 76 -21.99 -11.08 9.31
CA LYS A 76 -22.90 -12.12 9.78
C LYS A 76 -22.86 -13.37 8.89
N HIS A 77 -22.55 -13.17 7.61
CA HIS A 77 -22.54 -14.22 6.61
C HIS A 77 -21.15 -14.89 6.62
N HIS A 78 -21.11 -16.22 6.70
CA HIS A 78 -19.84 -16.97 6.84
C HIS A 78 -19.46 -17.73 5.57
N HIS A 79 -20.43 -18.03 4.71
CA HIS A 79 -20.20 -18.77 3.49
C HIS A 79 -20.59 -17.92 2.29
N PHE A 80 -19.68 -17.80 1.33
CA PHE A 80 -19.89 -17.06 0.09
C PHE A 80 -19.44 -17.88 -1.10
N TYR A 81 -20.14 -17.76 -2.22
CA TYR A 81 -19.60 -18.20 -3.50
C TYR A 81 -20.06 -17.28 -4.64
N PHE A 82 -19.30 -17.36 -5.74
CA PHE A 82 -19.56 -16.69 -7.00
C PHE A 82 -19.60 -17.73 -8.11
N THR A 83 -20.33 -17.45 -9.19
CA THR A 83 -20.42 -18.37 -10.33
C THR A 83 -20.43 -17.60 -11.64
N SER A 84 -19.79 -18.15 -12.66
CA SER A 84 -19.75 -17.57 -14.01
C SER A 84 -21.12 -17.50 -14.68
N LYS A 85 -22.09 -18.33 -14.24
CA LYS A 85 -23.49 -18.27 -14.70
C LYS A 85 -24.21 -16.99 -14.23
N HIS A 86 -23.79 -16.45 -13.09
CA HIS A 86 -24.37 -15.26 -12.46
C HIS A 86 -23.26 -14.33 -11.96
N PRO A 87 -22.46 -13.71 -12.86
CA PRO A 87 -21.24 -12.99 -12.50
C PRO A 87 -21.48 -11.72 -11.66
N ARG A 88 -22.74 -11.29 -11.54
CA ARG A 88 -23.16 -10.08 -10.82
C ARG A 88 -23.80 -10.38 -9.46
N VAL A 89 -23.91 -11.64 -9.10
CA VAL A 89 -24.65 -12.11 -7.92
C VAL A 89 -23.67 -12.78 -6.97
N VAL A 90 -23.75 -12.36 -5.71
CA VAL A 90 -23.11 -13.10 -4.61
C VAL A 90 -24.15 -14.02 -3.98
N PHE A 91 -23.77 -15.27 -3.76
CA PHE A 91 -24.56 -16.22 -2.99
C PHE A 91 -23.93 -16.37 -1.61
N TYR A 92 -24.75 -16.31 -0.57
CA TYR A 92 -24.26 -16.31 0.81
C TYR A 92 -25.23 -16.95 1.80
N LYS A 93 -24.69 -17.37 2.95
CA LYS A 93 -25.46 -17.87 4.10
C LYS A 93 -24.72 -17.71 5.42
N ASP A 94 -25.46 -17.78 6.52
CA ASP A 94 -24.95 -17.56 7.88
C ASP A 94 -24.34 -18.85 8.45
N LYS A 95 -25.02 -20.00 8.25
CA LYS A 95 -24.58 -21.32 8.72
C LYS A 95 -24.52 -22.35 7.59
N LEU A 96 -23.96 -23.52 7.85
CA LEU A 96 -23.82 -24.60 6.86
C LEU A 96 -25.16 -25.25 6.49
N GLU A 97 -26.10 -25.28 7.42
CA GLU A 97 -27.41 -25.91 7.28
C GLU A 97 -28.42 -25.00 6.56
N ASP A 98 -28.14 -23.70 6.51
CA ASP A 98 -29.02 -22.73 5.87
C ASP A 98 -29.00 -22.89 4.34
N ASP A 99 -30.11 -22.48 3.72
CA ASP A 99 -30.18 -22.29 2.28
C ASP A 99 -29.43 -21.02 1.84
N TYR A 100 -28.88 -21.06 0.62
CA TYR A 100 -28.20 -19.90 0.05
C TYR A 100 -29.19 -18.79 -0.30
N LYS A 101 -28.92 -17.60 0.22
CA LYS A 101 -29.51 -16.36 -0.24
C LYS A 101 -28.65 -15.78 -1.35
N SER A 102 -29.24 -14.92 -2.17
CA SER A 102 -28.52 -14.25 -3.25
C SER A 102 -28.79 -12.76 -3.25
N THR A 103 -27.81 -11.98 -3.68
CA THR A 103 -27.96 -10.53 -3.85
C THR A 103 -27.11 -10.06 -5.02
N THR A 104 -27.70 -9.23 -5.87
CA THR A 104 -27.00 -8.62 -7.00
C THR A 104 -26.11 -7.47 -6.51
N ILE A 105 -24.80 -7.62 -6.66
CA ILE A 105 -23.77 -6.65 -6.21
C ILE A 105 -23.39 -5.64 -7.30
N CYS A 106 -23.76 -5.89 -8.55
CA CYS A 106 -23.45 -5.02 -9.67
C CYS A 106 -24.59 -5.04 -10.70
N SER A 107 -25.04 -3.88 -11.18
CA SER A 107 -26.11 -3.78 -12.20
C SER A 107 -25.61 -3.52 -13.61
N PHE A 108 -24.36 -3.11 -13.79
CA PHE A 108 -23.76 -2.80 -15.09
C PHE A 108 -23.13 -4.05 -15.73
N SER A 109 -22.84 -3.98 -17.04
CA SER A 109 -22.06 -5.02 -17.71
C SER A 109 -20.63 -5.02 -17.20
N PHE A 110 -20.22 -6.12 -16.58
CA PHE A 110 -18.87 -6.29 -16.08
C PHE A 110 -18.03 -6.96 -17.18
N ASP A 111 -17.02 -6.25 -17.65
CA ASP A 111 -15.97 -6.80 -18.48
C ASP A 111 -14.78 -7.13 -17.57
N SER A 112 -14.38 -8.40 -17.55
CA SER A 112 -13.28 -8.89 -16.72
C SER A 112 -11.93 -8.33 -17.14
N ASP A 113 -11.83 -7.84 -18.37
CA ASP A 113 -10.55 -7.47 -18.97
C ASP A 113 -10.20 -6.00 -18.73
N ILE A 114 -11.11 -5.23 -18.11
CA ILE A 114 -10.90 -3.82 -17.77
C ILE A 114 -10.18 -3.72 -16.41
N LEU A 115 -8.92 -3.31 -16.45
CA LEU A 115 -8.17 -2.94 -15.25
C LEU A 115 -8.66 -1.59 -14.68
N PRO A 116 -8.66 -1.42 -13.34
CA PRO A 116 -8.94 -0.12 -12.74
C PRO A 116 -7.98 0.97 -13.25
N SER A 117 -8.43 2.22 -13.25
CA SER A 117 -7.53 3.35 -13.49
C SER A 117 -6.45 3.40 -12.43
N THR A 118 -5.28 3.93 -12.78
CA THR A 118 -4.16 4.09 -11.86
C THR A 118 -4.21 5.43 -11.14
N ILE A 119 -3.75 5.46 -9.89
CA ILE A 119 -3.54 6.68 -9.11
C ILE A 119 -2.16 7.22 -9.47
N ASN A 120 -2.11 8.46 -9.95
CA ASN A 120 -0.86 9.16 -10.20
C ASN A 120 -0.14 9.43 -8.88
N VAL A 121 1.19 9.33 -8.90
CA VAL A 121 2.03 9.71 -7.77
C VAL A 121 1.75 11.18 -7.46
N ARG A 122 1.31 11.45 -6.22
CA ARG A 122 1.03 12.80 -5.77
C ARG A 122 2.33 13.47 -5.37
N THR A 123 2.64 14.59 -6.00
CA THR A 123 3.75 15.45 -5.57
C THR A 123 3.49 16.01 -4.17
N LEU A 124 4.57 16.30 -3.44
CA LEU A 124 4.47 16.95 -2.14
C LEU A 124 3.83 18.34 -2.32
N SER A 125 2.88 18.67 -1.45
CA SER A 125 2.32 20.02 -1.40
C SER A 125 3.40 21.04 -1.03
N LEU A 126 3.26 22.29 -1.47
CA LEU A 126 4.21 23.37 -1.14
C LEU A 126 4.44 23.47 0.37
N LYS A 127 3.35 23.46 1.16
CA LYS A 127 3.41 23.43 2.63
C LYS A 127 4.27 22.29 3.17
N ARG A 128 4.17 21.09 2.58
CA ARG A 128 4.96 19.94 3.02
C ARG A 128 6.44 20.08 2.61
N GLN A 129 6.71 20.62 1.42
CA GLN A 129 8.08 20.91 0.99
C GLN A 129 8.74 21.94 1.92
N GLU A 130 8.04 23.01 2.27
CA GLU A 130 8.50 24.03 3.22
C GLU A 130 8.79 23.45 4.60
N GLU A 131 7.89 22.61 5.12
CA GLU A 131 8.08 21.92 6.40
C GLU A 131 9.33 21.02 6.38
N LEU A 132 9.51 20.22 5.32
CA LEU A 132 10.71 19.38 5.17
C LEU A 132 11.99 20.23 5.13
N HIS A 133 12.01 21.29 4.32
CA HIS A 133 13.18 22.16 4.19
C HIS A 133 13.49 22.91 5.49
N LYS A 134 12.49 23.40 6.21
CA LYS A 134 12.69 24.19 7.44
C LYS A 134 13.00 23.33 8.65
N GLU A 135 12.20 22.29 8.87
CA GLU A 135 12.19 21.53 10.13
C GLU A 135 13.03 20.25 10.05
N ILE A 136 13.17 19.63 8.86
CA ILE A 136 13.89 18.35 8.72
C ILE A 136 15.31 18.54 8.17
N ALA A 137 15.53 19.44 7.22
CA ALA A 137 16.85 19.65 6.61
C ALA A 137 18.01 19.91 7.60
N PRO A 138 17.82 20.60 8.76
CA PRO A 138 18.90 20.76 9.74
C PRO A 138 19.47 19.45 10.28
N TYR A 139 18.64 18.40 10.33
CA TYR A 139 19.00 17.06 10.81
C TYR A 139 19.56 16.15 9.71
N VAL A 140 19.49 16.58 8.45
CA VAL A 140 20.11 15.88 7.32
C VAL A 140 21.55 16.40 7.15
N ASP A 141 22.50 15.49 6.98
CA ASP A 141 23.89 15.88 6.78
C ASP A 141 24.12 16.53 5.42
N LEU A 142 25.17 17.36 5.34
CA LEU A 142 25.72 17.76 4.05
C LEU A 142 26.49 16.59 3.43
N PRO A 143 26.39 16.37 2.10
CA PRO A 143 25.71 17.21 1.09
C PRO A 143 24.23 16.83 0.83
N PHE A 144 23.64 15.91 1.59
CA PHE A 144 22.35 15.27 1.28
C PHE A 144 21.12 16.15 1.50
N ARG A 145 21.25 17.32 2.13
CA ARG A 145 20.13 18.23 2.40
C ARG A 145 19.34 18.58 1.15
N ASP A 146 20.02 18.92 0.06
CA ASP A 146 19.37 19.32 -1.19
C ASP A 146 18.77 18.14 -1.96
N ILE A 147 19.13 16.90 -1.59
CA ILE A 147 18.55 15.67 -2.15
C ILE A 147 17.25 15.32 -1.42
N THR A 148 17.29 15.32 -0.09
CA THR A 148 16.17 14.82 0.74
C THR A 148 15.16 15.91 1.12
N CYS A 149 15.63 17.14 1.31
CA CYS A 149 14.83 18.29 1.73
C CYS A 149 15.17 19.51 0.86
N PRO A 150 15.00 19.41 -0.47
CA PRO A 150 15.31 20.51 -1.37
C PRO A 150 14.50 21.77 -1.02
N LYS A 151 15.06 22.93 -1.35
CA LYS A 151 14.32 24.20 -1.28
C LYS A 151 13.02 24.08 -2.08
N PRO A 152 11.88 24.53 -1.53
CA PRO A 152 10.62 24.53 -2.27
C PRO A 152 10.80 25.36 -3.55
N SER A 153 10.61 24.73 -4.71
CA SER A 153 10.54 25.45 -5.96
C SER A 153 9.21 26.19 -5.97
N GLY A 154 9.22 27.47 -5.62
CA GLY A 154 8.07 28.36 -5.80
C GLY A 154 7.79 28.54 -7.29
N SER A 155 7.23 27.53 -7.95
CA SER A 155 6.61 27.70 -9.26
C SER A 155 5.12 27.92 -9.01
N GLU A 156 4.73 29.18 -8.85
CA GLU A 156 3.43 29.60 -9.37
C GLU A 156 3.38 29.12 -10.82
N LYS A 157 2.52 28.14 -11.10
CA LYS A 157 2.06 27.94 -12.47
C LYS A 157 1.20 29.16 -12.79
N ILE A 158 1.81 30.16 -13.40
CA ILE A 158 1.11 31.22 -14.14
C ILE A 158 0.38 30.56 -15.32
#